data_AF-A0A6A3NBV7-F1
#
_entry.id   AF-A0A6A3NBV7-F1
#
_cell.length_a   1.000
_cell.length_b   1.000
_cell.length_c   1.000
_cell.angle_alpha   90.00
_cell.angle_beta   90.00
_cell.angle_gamma   90.00
#
_symmetry.space_group_name_H-M   'P 1'
#
loop_
_entity.id
_entity.type
_entity.pdbx_description
1 polymer ?
#
loop_
_entity_poly.entity_id
_entity_poly.type
_entity_poly.pdbx_seq_one_letter_code
_entity_poly.pdbx_strand_id
1 'polypeptide(L)'
;MPASPSHPPQATASSATSYEYDVADNTDYTHDTVMAACLTEESAAAWCRRVGLLANRMACPKCANAMRLTGSGNMERWRCGRSSCRVKRSARANSFFSGSRAKLRQLVKILWFWATQAPAGSATEFTAASPTTITQWYAYARDVCSAEMLRCDMKVRK
;
A
#
# COMPACT_ATOMS: atom_id res chain seq x y z
N MET A 1 5.02 -5.37 20.30
CA MET A 1 5.35 -6.39 19.29
C MET A 1 5.28 -5.76 17.90
N PRO A 2 6.39 -5.69 17.15
CA PRO A 2 6.36 -5.08 15.82
C PRO A 2 5.46 -5.92 14.91
N ALA A 3 4.57 -5.25 14.17
CA ALA A 3 3.67 -5.88 13.24
C ALA A 3 4.44 -6.25 11.97
N SER A 4 4.67 -7.55 11.77
CA SER A 4 5.20 -8.08 10.51
C SER A 4 4.23 -7.75 9.36
N PRO A 5 4.70 -7.29 8.20
CA PRO A 5 3.90 -7.37 6.99
C PRO A 5 3.54 -8.85 6.76
N SER A 6 2.28 -9.11 6.40
CA SER A 6 1.87 -10.44 5.93
C SER A 6 2.77 -10.84 4.77
N HIS A 7 3.10 -12.12 4.62
CA HIS A 7 3.73 -12.60 3.39
C HIS A 7 2.95 -12.08 2.18
N PRO A 8 3.66 -11.66 1.11
CA PRO A 8 3.00 -11.29 -0.13
C PRO A 8 2.04 -12.44 -0.52
N PRO A 9 0.83 -12.14 -1.00
CA PRO A 9 -0.09 -13.18 -1.42
C PRO A 9 0.63 -14.11 -2.41
N GLN A 10 0.62 -15.42 -2.15
CA GLN A 10 1.09 -16.41 -3.13
C GLN A 10 0.29 -16.20 -4.40
N ALA A 11 0.95 -15.62 -5.39
CA ALA A 11 0.34 -15.32 -6.66
C ALA A 11 0.14 -16.63 -7.40
N THR A 12 -1.12 -17.05 -7.55
CA THR A 12 -1.48 -18.13 -8.46
C THR A 12 -0.96 -17.78 -9.86
N ALA A 13 -0.26 -18.72 -10.47
CA ALA A 13 0.24 -18.59 -11.83
C ALA A 13 -0.96 -18.41 -12.76
N SER A 14 -1.09 -17.22 -13.35
CA SER A 14 -2.03 -16.96 -14.42
C SER A 14 -1.40 -15.91 -15.33
N SER A 15 -1.33 -16.27 -16.62
CA SER A 15 -0.80 -15.60 -17.82
C SER A 15 0.10 -14.37 -17.65
N ALA A 16 1.27 -14.42 -18.29
CA ALA A 16 2.13 -13.26 -18.55
C ALA A 16 1.37 -12.20 -19.35
N THR A 17 0.73 -11.28 -18.65
CA THR A 17 0.18 -10.05 -19.22
C THR A 17 1.34 -9.07 -19.34
N SER A 18 1.68 -8.67 -20.57
CA SER A 18 2.61 -7.58 -20.85
C SER A 18 1.99 -6.27 -20.33
N TYR A 19 2.26 -5.92 -19.08
CA TYR A 19 1.92 -4.60 -18.54
C TYR A 19 2.98 -3.60 -18.99
N GLU A 20 2.57 -2.60 -19.76
CA GLU A 20 3.40 -1.45 -20.08
C GLU A 20 3.28 -0.44 -18.94
N TYR A 21 4.40 -0.13 -18.28
CA TYR A 21 4.41 0.86 -17.20
C TYR A 21 4.47 2.26 -17.83
N ASP A 22 3.39 3.02 -17.66
CA ASP A 22 3.40 4.45 -17.97
C ASP A 22 4.12 5.20 -16.84
N VAL A 23 5.35 5.61 -17.12
CA VAL A 23 6.19 6.41 -16.21
C VAL A 23 6.32 7.87 -16.67
N ALA A 24 5.58 8.27 -17.72
CA ALA A 24 5.68 9.61 -18.28
C ALA A 24 5.09 10.67 -17.34
N ASP A 25 4.02 10.33 -16.61
CA ASP A 25 3.45 11.16 -15.55
C ASP A 25 3.81 10.60 -14.16
N ASN A 26 4.77 11.26 -13.49
CA ASN A 26 5.21 10.92 -12.14
C ASN A 26 4.84 12.00 -11.11
N THR A 27 3.89 12.88 -11.43
CA THR A 27 3.51 14.03 -10.59
C THR A 27 2.99 13.61 -9.20
N ASP A 28 2.35 12.45 -9.12
CA ASP A 28 1.86 11.86 -7.88
C ASP A 28 2.97 11.34 -6.95
N TYR A 29 4.19 11.17 -7.46
CA TYR A 29 5.33 10.61 -6.76
C TYR A 29 6.52 11.58 -6.69
N THR A 30 6.27 12.90 -6.75
CA THR A 30 7.32 13.88 -6.41
C THR A 30 7.52 13.95 -4.90
N HIS A 31 8.68 14.45 -4.47
CA HIS A 31 8.97 14.67 -3.05
C HIS A 31 7.85 15.48 -2.37
N ASP A 32 7.47 16.61 -2.97
CA ASP A 32 6.51 17.53 -2.37
C ASP A 32 5.11 16.91 -2.30
N THR A 33 4.68 16.22 -3.37
CA THR A 33 3.40 15.51 -3.38
C THR A 33 3.34 14.43 -2.30
N VAL A 34 4.39 13.62 -2.19
CA VAL A 34 4.43 12.50 -1.23
C VAL A 34 4.54 13.00 0.21
N MET A 35 5.37 14.03 0.48
CA MET A 35 5.49 14.59 1.81
C MET A 35 4.23 15.34 2.25
N ALA A 36 3.56 16.06 1.34
CA ALA A 36 2.26 16.68 1.59
C ALA A 36 1.19 15.63 1.92
N ALA A 37 1.17 14.50 1.19
CA ALA A 37 0.30 13.37 1.51
C ALA A 37 0.59 12.77 2.89
N CYS A 38 1.80 12.92 3.42
CA CYS A 38 2.19 12.39 4.71
C CYS A 38 1.92 13.35 5.88
N LEU A 39 1.22 14.47 5.69
CA LEU A 39 0.90 15.42 6.76
C LEU A 39 -0.08 14.84 7.79
N THR A 40 -1.09 14.10 7.34
CA THR A 40 -2.11 13.46 8.20
C THR A 40 -2.36 12.00 7.77
N GLU A 41 -3.05 11.21 8.60
CA GLU A 41 -3.44 9.85 8.20
C GLU A 41 -4.48 9.87 7.09
N GLU A 42 -5.38 10.86 7.11
CA GLU A 42 -6.45 11.03 6.14
C GLU A 42 -5.89 11.39 4.76
N SER A 43 -4.95 12.34 4.70
CA SER A 43 -4.26 12.70 3.45
C SER A 43 -3.43 11.52 2.92
N ALA A 44 -2.76 10.77 3.79
CA ALA A 44 -2.00 9.59 3.39
C ALA A 44 -2.91 8.50 2.83
N ALA A 45 -4.06 8.24 3.47
CA ALA A 45 -5.05 7.29 2.98
C ALA A 45 -5.65 7.71 1.64
N ALA A 46 -5.96 9.00 1.47
CA ALA A 46 -6.48 9.54 0.21
C ALA A 46 -5.46 9.42 -0.93
N TRP A 47 -4.19 9.77 -0.68
CA TRP A 47 -3.11 9.59 -1.65
C TRP A 47 -2.93 8.11 -2.01
N CYS A 48 -2.83 7.22 -1.02
CA CYS A 48 -2.68 5.78 -1.25
C CYS A 48 -3.82 5.20 -2.09
N ARG A 49 -5.05 5.68 -1.90
CA ARG A 49 -6.21 5.30 -2.71
C ARG A 49 -6.07 5.78 -4.14
N ARG A 50 -5.66 7.04 -4.35
CA ARG A 50 -5.46 7.62 -5.67
C ARG A 50 -4.41 6.83 -6.48
N VAL A 51 -3.28 6.51 -5.86
CA VAL A 51 -2.17 5.79 -6.51
C VAL A 51 -2.30 4.26 -6.47
N GLY A 52 -3.45 3.72 -6.02
CA GLY A 52 -3.75 2.29 -6.05
C GLY A 52 -3.11 1.43 -4.94
N LEU A 53 -2.39 2.02 -3.98
CA LEU A 53 -1.85 1.31 -2.82
C LEU A 53 -2.93 0.89 -1.80
N LEU A 54 -4.10 1.53 -1.83
CA LEU A 54 -5.30 1.12 -1.11
C LEU A 54 -6.48 0.99 -2.09
N ALA A 55 -7.36 0.02 -1.83
CA ALA A 55 -8.54 -0.17 -2.67
C ALA A 55 -9.48 1.06 -2.63
N ASN A 56 -10.01 1.46 -3.78
CA ASN A 56 -11.07 2.49 -3.87
C ASN A 56 -12.48 1.91 -3.74
N ARG A 57 -12.63 0.61 -4.00
CA ARG A 57 -13.90 -0.11 -3.97
C ARG A 57 -13.67 -1.50 -3.41
N MET A 58 -14.67 -2.06 -2.74
CA MET A 58 -14.61 -3.42 -2.23
C MET A 58 -15.97 -4.09 -2.34
N ALA A 59 -15.97 -5.33 -2.83
CA ALA A 59 -17.13 -6.21 -2.79
C ALA A 59 -17.09 -7.10 -1.55
N CYS A 60 -18.25 -7.33 -0.94
CA CYS A 60 -18.35 -8.21 0.22
C CYS A 60 -18.04 -9.66 -0.19
N PRO A 61 -17.06 -10.34 0.44
CA PRO A 61 -16.70 -11.71 0.06
C PRO A 61 -17.81 -12.74 0.34
N LYS A 62 -18.81 -12.40 1.16
CA LYS A 62 -19.92 -13.30 1.50
C LYS A 62 -21.12 -13.18 0.56
N CYS A 63 -21.39 -11.99 0.02
CA CYS A 63 -22.64 -11.73 -0.70
C CYS A 63 -22.49 -10.80 -1.90
N ALA A 64 -21.26 -10.53 -2.34
CA ALA A 64 -20.88 -9.68 -3.46
C ALA A 64 -21.35 -8.21 -3.42
N ASN A 65 -22.18 -7.82 -2.45
CA ASN A 65 -22.65 -6.44 -2.30
C ASN A 65 -21.49 -5.46 -2.13
N ALA A 66 -21.65 -4.27 -2.73
CA ALA A 66 -20.74 -3.16 -2.53
C ALA A 66 -20.60 -2.83 -1.04
N MET A 67 -19.35 -2.66 -0.59
CA MET A 67 -19.05 -2.25 0.77
C MET A 67 -18.89 -0.74 0.84
N ARG A 68 -19.28 -0.16 1.97
CA ARG A 68 -19.05 1.25 2.29
C ARG A 68 -17.84 1.37 3.20
N LEU A 69 -16.97 2.33 2.92
CA LEU A 69 -15.87 2.68 3.79
C LEU A 69 -16.41 3.56 4.93
N THR A 70 -15.99 3.28 6.16
CA THR A 70 -16.44 3.99 7.37
C THR A 70 -15.27 4.21 8.31
N GLY A 71 -15.30 5.28 9.12
CA GLY A 71 -14.21 5.66 10.02
C GLY A 71 -13.27 6.69 9.39
N SER A 72 -12.13 6.92 10.05
CA SER A 72 -11.09 7.86 9.59
C SER A 72 -9.68 7.29 9.86
N GLY A 73 -8.72 7.71 9.03
CA GLY A 73 -7.31 7.33 9.12
C GLY A 73 -7.09 5.82 9.30
N ASN A 74 -6.39 5.44 10.37
CA ASN A 74 -6.06 4.02 10.64
C ASN A 74 -7.24 3.18 11.14
N MET A 75 -8.38 3.79 11.45
CA MET A 75 -9.57 3.11 11.94
C MET A 75 -10.58 2.83 10.82
N GLU A 76 -10.26 3.22 9.58
CA GLU A 76 -11.11 2.97 8.42
C GLU A 76 -11.38 1.48 8.22
N ARG A 77 -12.64 1.15 7.99
CA ARG A 77 -13.11 -0.21 7.74
C ARG A 77 -14.18 -0.24 6.66
N TRP A 78 -14.04 -1.22 5.77
CA TRP A 78 -15.10 -1.59 4.84
C TRP A 78 -16.21 -2.34 5.59
N ARG A 79 -17.46 -1.94 5.38
CA ARG A 79 -18.65 -2.61 5.91
C ARG A 79 -19.59 -2.96 4.77
N CYS A 80 -20.11 -4.18 4.79
CA CYS A 80 -21.10 -4.58 3.80
C CYS A 80 -22.34 -3.68 3.91
N GLY A 81 -22.85 -3.20 2.76
CA GLY A 81 -24.06 -2.37 2.72
C GLY A 81 -25.36 -3.13 2.98
N ARG A 82 -25.35 -4.47 2.92
CA ARG A 82 -26.52 -5.30 3.17
C ARG A 82 -26.79 -5.41 4.68
N SER A 83 -27.96 -4.99 5.13
CA SER A 83 -28.36 -4.97 6.55
C SER A 83 -28.21 -6.33 7.27
N SER A 84 -28.53 -7.43 6.59
CA SER A 84 -28.37 -8.79 7.12
C SER A 84 -26.93 -9.31 7.10
N CYS A 85 -26.00 -8.61 6.44
CA CYS A 85 -24.60 -8.99 6.34
C CYS A 85 -23.71 -8.13 7.24
N ARG A 86 -23.18 -8.71 8.32
CA ARG A 86 -22.31 -7.98 9.28
C ARG A 86 -20.82 -8.03 8.95
N VAL A 87 -20.45 -8.41 7.72
CA VAL A 87 -19.04 -8.54 7.33
C VAL A 87 -18.36 -7.16 7.36
N LYS A 88 -17.19 -7.14 8.00
CA LYS A 88 -16.27 -5.99 8.03
C LYS A 88 -14.89 -6.44 7.58
N ARG A 89 -14.16 -5.51 6.95
CA ARG A 89 -12.76 -5.68 6.56
C ARG A 89 -11.96 -4.42 6.89
N SER A 90 -10.67 -4.58 7.16
CA SER A 90 -9.76 -3.45 7.27
C SER A 90 -9.77 -2.66 5.96
N ALA A 91 -9.64 -1.32 6.01
CA ALA A 91 -9.41 -0.51 4.83
C ALA A 91 -8.22 -0.98 3.98
N ARG A 92 -7.24 -1.62 4.63
CA ARG A 92 -6.01 -2.16 4.03
C ARG A 92 -6.13 -3.61 3.56
N ALA A 93 -7.30 -4.24 3.69
CA ALA A 93 -7.46 -5.63 3.27
C ALA A 93 -7.20 -5.76 1.76
N ASN A 94 -6.45 -6.80 1.38
CA ASN A 94 -6.04 -7.08 0.00
C ASN A 94 -5.30 -5.90 -0.67
N SER A 95 -4.53 -5.15 0.11
CA SER A 95 -3.72 -4.03 -0.38
C SER A 95 -2.25 -4.26 -0.07
N PHE A 96 -1.38 -3.40 -0.61
CA PHE A 96 0.04 -3.41 -0.30
C PHE A 96 0.33 -3.31 1.21
N PHE A 97 -0.54 -2.65 1.97
CA PHE A 97 -0.42 -2.46 3.41
C PHE A 97 -1.20 -3.49 4.26
N SER A 98 -1.62 -4.61 3.68
CA SER A 98 -2.41 -5.63 4.37
C SER A 98 -1.66 -6.21 5.59
N GLY A 99 -2.38 -6.37 6.71
CA GLY A 99 -1.84 -6.90 7.97
C GLY A 99 -1.03 -5.91 8.81
N SER A 100 -0.60 -4.78 8.24
CA SER A 100 0.18 -3.77 8.97
C SER A 100 -0.65 -3.01 10.01
N ARG A 101 -0.05 -2.76 11.18
CA ARG A 101 -0.59 -1.86 12.22
C ARG A 101 0.11 -0.49 12.26
N ALA A 102 1.17 -0.30 11.49
CA ALA A 102 1.87 0.98 11.42
C ALA A 102 0.98 2.05 10.79
N LYS A 103 1.21 3.32 11.11
CA LYS A 103 0.47 4.45 10.54
C LYS A 103 0.71 4.55 9.03
N LEU A 104 -0.32 4.87 8.24
CA LEU A 104 -0.17 4.96 6.78
C LEU A 104 0.87 5.99 6.38
N ARG A 105 0.88 7.17 7.03
CA ARG A 105 1.89 8.21 6.75
C ARG A 105 3.32 7.73 6.99
N GLN A 106 3.53 6.83 7.96
CA GLN A 106 4.86 6.26 8.21
C GLN A 106 5.22 5.28 7.09
N LEU A 107 4.29 4.42 6.71
CA LEU A 107 4.49 3.45 5.63
C LEU A 107 4.80 4.13 4.29
N VAL A 108 4.06 5.20 3.96
CA VAL A 108 4.30 5.99 2.73
C VAL A 108 5.68 6.63 2.76
N LYS A 109 6.09 7.26 3.86
CA LYS A 109 7.46 7.80 3.99
C LYS A 109 8.53 6.73 3.87
N ILE A 110 8.32 5.55 4.47
CA ILE A 110 9.28 4.44 4.36
C ILE A 110 9.42 4.00 2.90
N LEU A 111 8.31 3.86 2.17
CA LEU A 111 8.33 3.53 0.75
C LEU A 111 9.02 4.60 -0.09
N TRP A 112 8.78 5.88 0.21
CA TRP A 112 9.49 7.00 -0.43
C TRP A 112 11.00 6.87 -0.28
N PHE A 113 11.49 6.73 0.95
CA PHE A 113 12.92 6.60 1.20
C PHE A 113 13.52 5.35 0.56
N TRP A 114 12.78 4.23 0.55
CA TRP A 114 13.22 3.03 -0.14
C TRP A 114 13.36 3.26 -1.65
N ALA A 115 12.35 3.87 -2.28
CA ALA A 115 12.31 4.14 -3.71
C ALA A 115 13.40 5.14 -4.14
N THR A 116 13.75 6.09 -3.29
CA THR A 116 14.85 7.05 -3.51
C THR A 116 16.22 6.50 -3.08
N GLN A 117 16.30 5.20 -2.76
CA GLN A 117 17.54 4.50 -2.38
C GLN A 117 18.24 5.10 -1.14
N ALA A 118 17.48 5.75 -0.26
CA ALA A 118 18.02 6.26 0.98
C ALA A 118 18.38 5.09 1.93
N PRO A 119 19.48 5.21 2.70
CA PRO A 119 19.79 4.21 3.72
C PRO A 119 18.71 4.12 4.81
N ALA A 120 18.48 2.92 5.35
CA ALA A 120 17.51 2.70 6.43
C ALA A 120 17.79 3.56 7.68
N GLY A 121 19.06 3.87 7.96
CA GLY A 121 19.45 4.78 9.03
C GLY A 121 18.85 6.18 8.84
N SER A 122 19.03 6.77 7.66
CA SER A 122 18.45 8.07 7.30
C SER A 122 16.91 8.03 7.37
N ALA A 123 16.28 6.97 6.86
CA ALA A 123 14.82 6.83 6.92
C ALA A 123 14.28 6.76 8.37
N THR A 124 15.07 6.28 9.32
CA THR A 124 14.68 6.20 10.74
C THR A 124 14.41 7.58 11.33
N GLU A 125 15.26 8.54 10.98
CA GLU A 125 15.17 9.91 11.48
C GLU A 125 13.88 10.61 11.02
N PHE A 126 13.46 10.38 9.78
CA PHE A 126 12.34 11.14 9.17
C PHE A 126 10.96 10.47 9.24
N THR A 127 10.90 9.17 9.59
CA THR A 127 9.66 8.38 9.60
C THR A 127 9.06 8.19 11.00
N ALA A 128 9.84 8.43 12.06
CA ALA A 128 9.50 8.06 13.44
C ALA A 128 9.08 6.57 13.59
N ALA A 129 9.52 5.72 12.65
CA ALA A 129 9.33 4.27 12.71
C ALA A 129 10.55 3.62 13.34
N SER A 130 10.37 2.43 13.93
CA SER A 130 11.51 1.70 14.49
C SER A 130 12.45 1.22 13.37
N PRO A 131 13.77 1.09 13.63
CA PRO A 131 14.72 0.53 12.65
C PRO A 131 14.27 -0.84 12.14
N THR A 132 13.73 -1.68 13.04
CA THR A 132 13.16 -3.00 12.67
C THR A 132 12.02 -2.87 11.68
N THR A 133 11.10 -1.92 11.88
CA THR A 133 10.00 -1.66 10.94
C THR A 133 10.56 -1.24 9.58
N ILE A 134 11.53 -0.34 9.54
CA ILE A 134 12.09 0.17 8.28
C ILE A 134 12.75 -0.96 7.48
N THR A 135 13.63 -1.74 8.11
CA THR A 135 14.29 -2.88 7.47
C THR A 135 13.27 -3.90 6.95
N GLN A 136 12.21 -4.19 7.72
CA GLN A 136 11.14 -5.10 7.29
C GLN A 136 10.39 -4.59 6.06
N TRP A 137 10.06 -3.30 6.01
CA TRP A 137 9.36 -2.70 4.86
C TRP A 137 10.27 -2.56 3.64
N TYR A 138 11.56 -2.31 3.83
CA TYR A 138 12.55 -2.29 2.75
C TYR A 138 12.70 -3.67 2.12
N ALA A 139 12.76 -4.71 2.94
CA ALA A 139 12.78 -6.09 2.47
C ALA A 139 11.47 -6.44 1.73
N TYR A 140 10.32 -6.11 2.33
CA TYR A 140 9.01 -6.35 1.71
C TYR A 140 8.86 -5.65 0.34
N ALA A 141 9.25 -4.38 0.24
CA ALA A 141 9.23 -3.65 -1.03
C ALA A 141 10.13 -4.31 -2.08
N ARG A 142 11.33 -4.74 -1.69
CA ARG A 142 12.24 -5.47 -2.56
C ARG A 142 11.65 -6.80 -3.03
N ASP A 143 11.03 -7.56 -2.14
CA ASP A 143 10.44 -8.86 -2.47
C ASP A 143 9.28 -8.71 -3.45
N VAL A 144 8.42 -7.71 -3.24
CA VAL A 144 7.31 -7.39 -4.15
C VAL A 144 7.84 -6.99 -5.52
N CYS A 145 8.77 -6.04 -5.60
CA CYS A 145 9.34 -5.63 -6.88
C CYS A 145 10.08 -6.76 -7.59
N SER A 146 10.81 -7.61 -6.84
CA SER A 146 11.49 -8.78 -7.41
C SER A 146 10.50 -9.79 -7.97
N ALA A 147 9.40 -10.06 -7.25
CA ALA A 147 8.34 -10.94 -7.73
C ALA A 147 7.67 -10.40 -8.99
N GLU A 148 7.37 -9.10 -9.06
CA GLU A 148 6.79 -8.47 -10.25
C GLU A 148 7.74 -8.54 -11.45
N MET A 149 9.03 -8.22 -11.26
CA MET A 149 10.05 -8.32 -12.32
C MET A 149 10.19 -9.73 -12.90
N LEU A 150 9.88 -10.78 -12.11
CA LEU A 150 9.89 -12.16 -12.59
C LEU A 150 8.59 -12.57 -13.29
N ARG A 151 7.50 -11.82 -13.08
CA ARG A 151 6.17 -12.13 -13.65
C ARG A 151 5.92 -11.46 -15.00
N CYS A 152 6.51 -10.29 -15.24
CA CYS A 152 6.27 -9.53 -16.46
C CYS A 152 7.59 -9.12 -17.14
N ASP A 153 7.56 -9.06 -18.46
CA ASP A 153 8.61 -8.42 -19.24
C ASP A 153 8.46 -6.90 -19.07
N MET A 154 9.34 -6.30 -18.26
CA MET A 154 9.25 -4.88 -17.94
C MET A 154 9.68 -4.03 -19.14
N LYS A 155 8.69 -3.48 -19.87
CA LYS A 155 8.92 -2.51 -20.93
C LYS A 155 8.58 -1.12 -20.42
N VAL A 156 9.58 -0.25 -20.37
CA VAL A 156 9.40 1.17 -20.07
C VAL A 156 9.06 1.88 -21.37
N ARG A 157 7.87 2.48 -21.43
CA ARG A 157 7.49 3.36 -22.55
C ARG A 157 8.27 4.67 -22.43
N LYS A 158 9.09 4.97 -23.44
CA LYS A 158 9.84 6.23 -23.56
C LYS A 158 8.98 7.34 -24.17
#